data_AF-A0A924SFA2-F1
#
_entry.id   AF-A0A924SFA2-F1
#
_cell.length_a   1.000
_cell.length_b   1.000
_cell.length_c   1.000
_cell.angle_alpha   90.00
_cell.angle_beta   90.00
_cell.angle_gamma   90.00
#
_symmetry.space_group_name_H-M   'P 1'
#
loop_
_entity.id
_entity.type
_entity.pdbx_description
1 polymer ?
#
loop_
_entity_poly.entity_id
_entity_poly.type
_entity_poly.pdbx_seq_one_letter_code
_entity_poly.pdbx_strand_id
1 'polypeptide(L)'
;PITSFLAARREAARLPCLGVAHGDLHRGNLLAGPSGDLLLVDWEFLAPAPLGTDALRLWATLDQAPLRAVVVERLLTALPASTHPDLRVLARWVALRSLAEAADDPDPSDRAAVLPRARAVLAELPAWGP
;
A
#
# COMPACT_ATOMS: atom_id res chain seq x y z
N PRO A 1 -5.28 14.06 -12.22
CA PRO A 1 -6.02 13.07 -13.06
C PRO A 1 -5.13 12.56 -14.22
N ILE A 2 -4.89 11.25 -14.33
CA ILE A 2 -3.88 10.54 -15.17
C ILE A 2 -2.43 11.05 -15.14
N THR A 3 -2.16 12.34 -15.33
CA THR A 3 -0.83 12.96 -15.18
C THR A 3 -0.26 12.73 -13.79
N SER A 4 -1.07 12.91 -12.75
CA SER A 4 -0.70 12.62 -11.35
C SER A 4 -0.36 11.14 -11.12
N PHE A 5 -1.06 10.24 -11.80
CA PHE A 5 -0.83 8.79 -11.71
C PHE A 5 0.49 8.42 -12.38
N LEU A 6 0.72 8.89 -13.61
CA LEU A 6 1.96 8.64 -14.34
C LEU A 6 3.18 9.27 -13.66
N ALA A 7 3.03 10.46 -13.08
CA ALA A 7 4.08 11.10 -12.30
C ALA A 7 4.44 10.26 -11.07
N ALA A 8 3.46 9.90 -10.24
CA ALA A 8 3.69 9.07 -9.05
C ALA A 8 4.31 7.71 -9.40
N ARG A 9 3.85 7.07 -10.48
CA ARG A 9 4.45 5.82 -10.99
C ARG A 9 5.93 5.99 -11.33
N ARG A 10 6.27 7.06 -12.05
CA ARG A 10 7.65 7.35 -12.47
C ARG A 10 8.55 7.70 -11.28
N GLU A 11 8.03 8.43 -10.30
CA GLU A 11 8.73 8.76 -9.06
C GLU A 11 9.02 7.48 -8.27
N ALA A 12 8.00 6.63 -8.04
CA ALA A 12 8.15 5.37 -7.33
C ALA A 12 9.10 4.39 -8.02
N ALA A 13 9.09 4.35 -9.36
CA ALA A 13 10.00 3.50 -10.14
C ALA A 13 11.49 3.88 -10.03
N ARG A 14 11.82 5.06 -9.50
CA ARG A 14 13.20 5.50 -9.26
C ARG A 14 13.70 5.18 -7.85
N LEU A 15 12.81 4.72 -6.96
CA LEU A 15 13.18 4.37 -5.60
C LEU A 15 14.12 3.15 -5.60
N PRO A 16 15.09 3.10 -4.68
CA PRO A 16 16.02 1.99 -4.60
C PRO A 16 15.30 0.71 -4.13
N CYS A 17 15.50 -0.40 -4.85
CA CYS A 17 15.01 -1.72 -4.42
C CYS A 17 15.99 -2.33 -3.42
N LEU A 18 15.74 -2.10 -2.14
CA LEU A 18 16.61 -2.51 -1.03
C LEU A 18 16.12 -3.77 -0.29
N GLY A 19 15.03 -4.39 -0.75
CA GLY A 19 14.49 -5.61 -0.17
C GLY A 19 13.69 -6.42 -1.17
N VAL A 20 13.08 -7.50 -0.69
CA VAL A 20 12.12 -8.32 -1.44
C VAL A 20 10.75 -8.10 -0.83
N ALA A 21 9.74 -7.92 -1.67
CA ALA A 21 8.35 -7.73 -1.27
C ALA A 21 7.47 -8.80 -1.91
N HIS A 22 6.44 -9.23 -1.18
CA HIS A 22 5.36 -10.08 -1.67
C HIS A 22 4.68 -9.48 -2.90
N GLY A 23 4.55 -8.15 -2.94
CA GLY A 23 4.02 -7.41 -4.10
C GLY A 23 2.50 -7.26 -4.07
N ASP A 24 1.79 -8.14 -3.34
CA ASP A 24 0.36 -8.04 -3.08
C ASP A 24 -0.04 -8.42 -1.64
N LEU A 25 0.62 -7.83 -0.63
CA LEU A 25 0.28 -8.09 0.76
C LEU A 25 -1.03 -7.39 1.17
N HIS A 26 -2.12 -8.15 1.27
CA HIS A 26 -3.39 -7.69 1.84
C HIS A 26 -4.07 -8.83 2.63
N ARG A 27 -5.15 -8.51 3.36
CA ARG A 27 -5.87 -9.48 4.22
C ARG A 27 -6.31 -10.76 3.50
N GLY A 28 -6.63 -10.69 2.21
CA GLY A 28 -7.06 -11.85 1.41
C GLY A 28 -5.95 -12.89 1.22
N ASN A 29 -4.70 -12.44 1.26
CA ASN A 29 -3.51 -13.30 1.12
C ASN A 29 -2.95 -13.75 2.49
N LEU A 30 -3.67 -13.47 3.59
CA LEU A 30 -3.32 -13.92 4.94
C LEU A 30 -4.33 -14.98 5.40
N LEU A 31 -3.84 -16.20 5.62
CA LEU A 31 -4.64 -17.32 6.11
C LEU A 31 -4.29 -17.63 7.56
N ALA A 32 -5.30 -18.00 8.35
CA ALA A 32 -5.04 -18.58 9.67
C ALA A 32 -4.59 -20.03 9.48
N GLY A 33 -3.39 -20.33 9.96
CA GLY A 33 -2.87 -21.68 10.03
C GLY A 33 -3.54 -22.51 11.13
N PRO A 34 -3.43 -23.84 11.06
CA PRO A 34 -4.10 -24.75 11.99
C PRO A 34 -3.61 -24.62 13.44
N SER A 35 -2.45 -23.99 13.66
CA SER A 35 -1.88 -23.77 15.00
C SER A 35 -2.03 -22.32 15.49
N GLY A 36 -2.85 -21.51 14.82
CA GLY A 36 -3.00 -20.09 15.13
C GLY A 36 -1.91 -19.19 14.55
N ASP A 37 -1.03 -19.74 13.71
CA ASP A 37 -0.06 -19.02 12.90
C ASP A 37 -0.74 -18.25 11.74
N LEU A 38 -0.02 -17.30 11.15
CA LEU A 38 -0.47 -16.61 9.94
C LEU A 38 0.37 -17.08 8.75
N LEU A 39 -0.30 -17.59 7.73
CA LEU A 39 0.30 -18.01 6.47
C LEU A 39 0.09 -16.93 5.41
N LEU A 40 1.18 -16.50 4.78
CA LEU A 40 1.14 -15.62 3.61
C LEU A 40 1.16 -16.48 2.34
N VAL A 41 0.15 -16.29 1.49
CA VAL A 41 -0.05 -17.04 0.24
C VAL A 41 -0.04 -16.11 -0.97
N ASP A 42 -0.01 -16.71 -2.16
CA ASP A 42 -0.07 -16.01 -3.45
C ASP A 42 1.19 -15.19 -3.81
N TRP A 43 2.31 -15.92 -3.94
CA TRP A 43 3.65 -15.36 -4.15
C TRP A 43 3.96 -14.97 -5.61
N GLU A 44 2.96 -14.86 -6.49
CA GLU A 44 3.19 -14.62 -7.92
C GLU A 44 3.80 -13.24 -8.22
N PHE A 45 3.64 -12.28 -7.32
CA PHE A 45 4.20 -10.91 -7.42
C PHE A 45 5.51 -10.71 -6.65
N LEU A 46 6.12 -11.77 -6.14
CA LEU A 46 7.36 -11.71 -5.37
C LEU A 46 8.50 -11.10 -6.20
N ALA A 47 9.01 -9.94 -5.78
CA ALA A 47 10.05 -9.23 -6.51
C ALA A 47 10.91 -8.32 -5.62
N PRO A 48 12.10 -7.92 -6.07
CA PRO A 48 12.85 -6.82 -5.47
C PRO A 48 12.02 -5.53 -5.47
N ALA A 49 11.96 -4.85 -4.34
CA ALA A 49 11.11 -3.67 -4.17
C ALA A 49 11.72 -2.65 -3.18
N PRO A 50 11.25 -1.39 -3.20
CA PRO A 50 11.56 -0.42 -2.15
C PRO A 50 11.08 -0.88 -0.76
N LEU A 51 11.76 -0.43 0.29
CA LEU A 51 11.37 -0.73 1.66
C LEU A 51 9.96 -0.19 1.96
N GLY A 52 9.18 -0.97 2.70
CA GLY A 52 7.81 -0.61 3.06
C GLY A 52 6.75 -0.89 2.00
N THR A 53 7.11 -1.45 0.84
CA THR A 53 6.15 -1.79 -0.24
C THR A 53 4.96 -2.61 0.28
N ASP A 54 5.21 -3.73 0.94
CA ASP A 54 4.14 -4.62 1.43
C ASP A 54 3.33 -3.99 2.57
N ALA A 55 3.99 -3.26 3.47
CA ALA A 55 3.30 -2.57 4.56
C ALA A 55 2.38 -1.46 4.02
N LEU A 56 2.80 -0.71 3.00
CA LEU A 56 1.98 0.29 2.35
C LEU A 56 0.85 -0.33 1.52
N ARG A 57 1.10 -1.48 0.88
CA ARG A 57 0.05 -2.26 0.22
C ARG A 57 -1.01 -2.69 1.23
N LEU A 58 -0.61 -3.23 2.37
CA LEU A 58 -1.53 -3.58 3.46
C LEU A 58 -2.29 -2.35 3.95
N TRP A 59 -1.59 -1.24 4.26
CA TRP A 59 -2.19 0.04 4.68
C TRP A 59 -3.33 0.49 3.76
N ALA A 60 -3.14 0.43 2.44
CA ALA A 60 -4.14 0.86 1.47
C ALA A 60 -5.40 -0.03 1.41
N THR A 61 -5.34 -1.24 1.98
CA THR A 61 -6.46 -2.20 2.01
C THR A 61 -7.20 -2.26 3.34
N LEU A 62 -6.66 -1.66 4.40
CA LEU A 62 -7.32 -1.63 5.71
C LEU A 62 -8.50 -0.66 5.69
N ASP A 63 -9.66 -1.10 6.21
CA ASP A 63 -10.88 -0.28 6.21
C ASP A 63 -10.86 0.79 7.32
N GLN A 64 -10.20 0.49 8.44
CA GLN A 64 -10.20 1.34 9.64
C GLN A 64 -9.01 2.31 9.66
N ALA A 65 -9.30 3.61 9.74
CA ALA A 65 -8.29 4.66 9.86
C ALA A 65 -7.33 4.46 11.06
N PRO A 66 -7.78 4.02 12.26
CA PRO A 66 -6.86 3.73 13.35
C PRO A 66 -5.84 2.64 13.03
N LEU A 67 -6.25 1.57 12.32
CA LEU A 67 -5.33 0.50 11.92
C LEU A 67 -4.33 1.00 10.87
N ARG A 68 -4.80 1.82 9.94
CA ARG A 68 -3.92 2.49 8.96
C ARG A 68 -2.86 3.34 9.65
N ALA A 69 -3.24 4.17 10.62
CA ALA A 69 -2.32 5.00 11.38
C ALA A 69 -1.23 4.18 12.09
N VAL A 70 -1.59 3.02 12.67
CA VAL A 70 -0.63 2.09 13.28
C VAL A 70 0.40 1.59 12.26
N VAL A 71 0.00 1.27 11.03
CA VAL A 71 0.96 0.85 9.99
C VAL A 71 1.96 1.96 9.67
N VAL A 72 1.49 3.20 9.54
CA VAL A 72 2.36 4.37 9.30
C VAL A 72 3.34 4.57 10.44
N GLU A 73 2.85 4.59 11.68
CA GLU A 73 3.67 4.76 12.87
C GLU A 73 4.76 3.68 12.95
N ARG A 74 4.39 2.42 12.70
CA ARG A 74 5.33 1.29 12.69
C ARG A 74 6.38 1.41 11.60
N LEU A 75 5.99 1.82 10.39
CA LEU A 75 6.93 2.06 9.30
C LEU A 75 7.93 3.18 9.61
N LEU A 76 7.45 4.32 10.10
CA LEU A 76 8.30 5.47 10.43
C LEU A 76 9.23 5.18 11.61
N THR A 77 8.80 4.34 12.56
CA THR A 77 9.62 3.92 13.71
C THR A 77 10.65 2.86 13.32
N ALA A 78 10.29 1.92 12.45
CA ALA A 78 11.15 0.80 12.09
C ALA A 78 12.25 1.17 11.08
N LEU A 79 12.03 2.21 10.26
CA LEU A 79 12.94 2.59 9.18
C LEU A 79 13.69 3.90 9.50
N PRO A 80 14.94 4.05 9.04
CA PRO A 80 15.71 5.27 9.26
C PRO A 80 14.99 6.51 8.73
N ALA A 81 15.13 7.66 9.41
CA ALA A 81 14.52 8.92 8.96
C ALA A 81 14.91 9.32 7.52
N SER A 82 16.09 8.90 7.06
CA SER A 82 16.54 9.12 5.68
C SER A 82 15.67 8.42 4.63
N THR A 83 14.90 7.39 4.98
CA THR A 83 14.00 6.67 4.05
C THR A 83 12.58 7.26 4.04
N HIS A 84 12.25 8.18 4.94
CA HIS A 84 10.89 8.73 5.05
C HIS A 84 10.42 9.47 3.79
N PRO A 85 11.26 10.22 3.06
CA PRO A 85 10.87 10.79 1.76
C PRO A 85 10.48 9.72 0.73
N ASP A 86 11.23 8.62 0.66
CA ASP A 86 10.95 7.51 -0.25
C ASP A 86 9.64 6.80 0.11
N LEU A 87 9.37 6.62 1.41
CA LEU A 87 8.10 6.08 1.90
C LEU A 87 6.91 6.95 1.47
N ARG A 88 7.05 8.28 1.45
CA ARG A 88 5.97 9.19 0.98
C ARG A 88 5.72 9.06 -0.51
N VAL A 89 6.79 8.99 -1.31
CA VAL A 89 6.69 8.74 -2.76
C VAL A 89 5.97 7.41 -3.01
N LEU A 90 6.37 6.36 -2.28
CA LEU A 90 5.79 5.04 -2.38
C LEU A 90 4.33 5.02 -1.92
N ALA A 91 4.00 5.65 -0.80
CA ALA A 91 2.63 5.74 -0.27
C ALA A 91 1.71 6.45 -1.26
N ARG A 92 2.19 7.54 -1.88
CA ARG A 92 1.45 8.24 -2.94
C ARG A 92 1.17 7.35 -4.14
N TRP A 93 2.18 6.61 -4.60
CA TRP A 93 2.01 5.65 -5.68
C TRP A 93 0.99 4.56 -5.32
N VAL A 94 1.13 3.94 -4.15
CA VAL A 94 0.23 2.88 -3.68
C VAL A 94 -1.21 3.37 -3.55
N ALA A 95 -1.44 4.58 -3.01
CA ALA A 95 -2.77 5.17 -2.88
C ALA A 95 -3.43 5.41 -4.26
N LEU A 96 -2.68 5.99 -5.21
CA LEU A 96 -3.17 6.25 -6.56
C LEU A 96 -3.42 4.95 -7.34
N ARG A 97 -2.54 3.95 -7.19
CA ARG A 97 -2.71 2.61 -7.75
C ARG A 97 -3.97 1.96 -7.20
N SER A 98 -4.15 1.96 -5.89
CA SER A 98 -5.33 1.36 -5.24
C SER A 98 -6.63 2.05 -5.66
N LEU A 99 -6.61 3.36 -5.87
CA LEU A 99 -7.77 4.10 -6.40
C LEU A 99 -8.08 3.72 -7.85
N ALA A 100 -7.04 3.50 -8.68
CA ALA A 100 -7.23 3.07 -10.06
C ALA A 100 -7.78 1.63 -10.14
N GLU A 101 -7.21 0.71 -9.36
CA GLU A 101 -7.70 -0.68 -9.23
C GLU A 101 -9.17 -0.69 -8.78
N ALA A 102 -9.50 0.08 -7.74
CA ALA A 102 -10.86 0.22 -7.25
C ALA A 102 -11.83 0.82 -8.28
N ALA A 103 -11.36 1.67 -9.20
CA ALA A 103 -12.20 2.29 -10.21
C ALA A 103 -12.42 1.40 -11.45
N ASP A 104 -11.47 0.50 -11.72
CA ASP A 104 -11.49 -0.44 -12.85
C ASP A 104 -12.20 -1.76 -12.53
N ASP A 105 -12.54 -2.00 -11.25
CA ASP A 105 -13.22 -3.22 -10.80
C ASP A 105 -14.53 -3.45 -11.58
N PRO A 106 -14.67 -4.55 -12.34
CA PRO A 106 -15.82 -4.79 -13.20
C PRO A 106 -17.12 -5.02 -12.42
N ASP A 107 -17.05 -5.45 -11.15
CA ASP A 107 -18.23 -5.67 -10.32
C ASP A 107 -18.68 -4.35 -9.65
N PRO A 108 -19.90 -3.84 -9.94
CA PRO A 108 -20.38 -2.60 -9.34
C PRO A 108 -20.51 -2.65 -7.80
N SER A 109 -20.77 -3.82 -7.23
CA SER A 109 -20.89 -4.01 -5.77
C SER A 109 -19.53 -3.89 -5.10
N ASP A 110 -18.52 -4.57 -5.63
CA ASP A 110 -17.15 -4.50 -5.09
C ASP A 110 -16.55 -3.11 -5.28
N ARG A 111 -16.78 -2.51 -6.44
CA ARG A 111 -16.44 -1.11 -6.70
C ARG A 111 -17.05 -0.16 -5.67
N ALA A 112 -18.35 -0.30 -5.36
CA ALA A 112 -19.04 0.54 -4.39
C ALA A 112 -18.49 0.37 -2.96
N ALA A 113 -18.02 -0.83 -2.61
CA ALA A 113 -17.40 -1.11 -1.31
C ALA A 113 -15.96 -0.58 -1.20
N VAL A 114 -15.15 -0.73 -2.25
CA VAL A 114 -13.71 -0.46 -2.22
C VAL A 114 -13.37 1.00 -2.54
N LEU A 115 -14.11 1.64 -3.45
CA LEU A 115 -13.81 3.00 -3.91
C LEU A 115 -13.81 4.06 -2.78
N PRO A 116 -14.75 4.05 -1.81
CA PRO A 116 -14.70 4.97 -0.67
C PRO A 116 -13.42 4.84 0.15
N ARG A 117 -12.96 3.61 0.40
CA ARG A 117 -11.71 3.35 1.12
C ARG A 117 -10.51 3.90 0.36
N ALA A 118 -10.40 3.59 -0.94
CA ALA A 118 -9.27 4.05 -1.75
C ALA A 118 -9.19 5.60 -1.81
N ARG A 119 -10.34 6.28 -1.82
CA ARG A 119 -10.40 7.75 -1.70
C ARG A 119 -9.95 8.25 -0.33
N ALA A 120 -10.34 7.58 0.76
CA ALA A 120 -9.91 7.93 2.11
C ALA A 120 -8.38 7.78 2.27
N VAL A 121 -7.81 6.69 1.77
CA VAL A 121 -6.35 6.44 1.75
C VAL A 121 -5.60 7.57 1.03
N LEU A 122 -6.10 8.00 -0.14
CA LEU A 122 -5.50 9.12 -0.87
C LEU A 122 -5.60 10.45 -0.10
N ALA A 123 -6.71 10.67 0.60
CA ALA A 123 -6.94 11.87 1.41
C ALA A 123 -6.09 11.92 2.69
N GLU A 124 -5.56 10.80 3.17
CA GLU A 124 -4.69 10.72 4.34
C GLU A 124 -3.25 11.16 4.08
N LEU A 125 -2.78 11.13 2.82
CA LEU A 125 -1.38 11.43 2.48
C LEU A 125 -0.87 12.79 2.98
N PRO A 126 -1.63 13.90 2.93
CA PRO A 126 -1.17 15.19 3.46
C PRO A 126 -0.86 15.17 4.96
N ALA A 127 -1.46 14.24 5.71
CA ALA A 127 -1.25 14.11 7.16
C ALA A 127 0.10 13.45 7.52
N TRP A 128 0.83 12.92 6.54
CA TRP A 128 2.14 12.29 6.75
C TRP A 128 3.29 13.30 6.93
N GLY A 129 2.99 14.61 6.91
CA GLY A 129 3.97 15.69 7.03
C GLY A 129 4.81 15.92 5.76
N PRO A 130 5.65 16.96 5.75
CA PRO A 130 6.62 17.22 4.67
C PRO A 130 7.70 16.13 4.55
#